data_AF-A0A9E5F5L8-F1
#
_entry.id   AF-A0A9E5F5L8-F1
#
_cell.length_a   1.000
_cell.length_b   1.000
_cell.length_c   1.000
_cell.angle_alpha   90.00
_cell.angle_beta   90.00
_cell.angle_gamma   90.00
#
_symmetry.space_group_name_H-M   'P 1'
#
loop_
_entity.id
_entity.type
_entity.pdbx_description
1 polymer ?
#
loop_
_entity_poly.entity_id
_entity_poly.type
_entity_poly.pdbx_seq_one_letter_code
_entity_poly.pdbx_strand_id
1 'polypeptide(L)'
;MTQYLFLKEHKAKEVFHLFAFANYFIPVFGAVLADRFWGRYKTILYLSLFYCVGHGILALFETELGLYAGLFFIAVGSGGIKPCVSAFVGDQFDRSSEHLLDRVYSIFYFSINFGSFFSTLLIPVTLKAYGPGIAFGIPGILMAIATLIFWLGRKKYVVIPPAGQGSQFLPVLWYALTHQKDRQPNQRFLEVASQKFSKAKVDGVQAVLSIFAVFVATTGFWALYDQHGASWVLQAEKMDRYFLGFHLESSSIPAINPILVMAFLPLFSFVIYPFVERIGIKTTPLRKMGAGMVLIAVSFFGVGLIQSRLDAGETVNIIWQLGPWIVLTAAEVMVSVTGLSFAYTQAPKEMKS
;
A
#
# COMPACT_ATOMS: atom_id res chain seq x y z
N MET A 1 -4.61 -9.54 -19.45
CA MET A 1 -4.82 -8.27 -20.18
C MET A 1 -4.20 -8.33 -21.57
N THR A 2 -2.87 -8.41 -21.69
CA THR A 2 -2.19 -8.46 -23.00
C THR A 2 -2.36 -9.81 -23.72
N GLN A 3 -2.18 -10.92 -23.01
CA GLN A 3 -2.22 -12.27 -23.62
C GLN A 3 -3.64 -12.78 -23.89
N TYR A 4 -4.56 -12.60 -22.94
CA TYR A 4 -5.93 -13.18 -23.03
C TYR A 4 -6.98 -12.22 -23.60
N LEU A 5 -6.82 -10.91 -23.41
CA LEU A 5 -7.76 -9.89 -23.90
C LEU A 5 -7.17 -9.05 -25.05
N PHE A 6 -5.96 -9.39 -25.50
CA PHE A 6 -5.25 -8.72 -26.60
C PHE A 6 -5.15 -7.19 -26.45
N LEU A 7 -5.15 -6.69 -25.21
CA LEU A 7 -4.96 -5.27 -24.92
C LEU A 7 -3.53 -4.86 -25.25
N LYS A 8 -3.35 -3.67 -25.83
CA LYS A 8 -2.03 -3.06 -26.07
C LYS A 8 -1.30 -2.86 -24.73
N GLU A 9 0.03 -3.01 -24.71
CA GLU A 9 0.84 -2.88 -23.48
C GLU A 9 0.59 -1.58 -22.72
N HIS A 10 0.51 -0.44 -23.42
CA HIS A 10 0.25 0.86 -22.79
C HIS A 10 -1.13 0.88 -22.10
N LYS A 11 -2.14 0.22 -22.69
CA LYS A 11 -3.47 0.15 -22.10
C LYS A 11 -3.46 -0.76 -20.88
N ALA A 12 -2.77 -1.90 -20.94
CA ALA A 12 -2.63 -2.78 -19.77
C ALA A 12 -1.94 -2.08 -18.59
N LYS A 13 -0.90 -1.27 -18.84
CA LYS A 13 -0.26 -0.42 -17.83
C LYS A 13 -1.21 0.62 -17.25
N GLU A 14 -1.98 1.30 -18.10
CA GLU A 14 -2.98 2.29 -17.68
C GLU A 14 -4.02 1.64 -16.74
N VAL A 15 -4.59 0.49 -17.12
CA VAL A 15 -5.58 -0.22 -16.30
C VAL A 15 -4.97 -0.65 -14.95
N PHE A 16 -3.75 -1.19 -14.95
CA PHE A 16 -3.05 -1.58 -13.74
C PHE A 16 -2.85 -0.39 -12.78
N HIS A 17 -2.33 0.73 -13.29
CA HIS A 17 -2.07 1.92 -12.45
C HIS A 17 -3.35 2.64 -12.02
N LEU A 18 -4.41 2.62 -12.85
CA LEU A 18 -5.72 3.15 -12.45
C LEU A 18 -6.33 2.33 -11.31
N PHE A 19 -6.21 1.00 -11.38
CA PHE A 19 -6.63 0.11 -10.30
C PHE A 19 -5.81 0.32 -9.03
N ALA A 20 -4.48 0.44 -9.14
CA ALA A 20 -3.61 0.76 -8.01
C ALA A 20 -3.98 2.11 -7.37
N PHE A 21 -4.17 3.15 -8.18
CA PHE A 21 -4.66 4.45 -7.72
C PHE A 21 -5.97 4.32 -6.95
N ALA A 22 -6.98 3.66 -7.53
CA ALA A 22 -8.27 3.47 -6.88
C ALA A 22 -8.14 2.76 -5.52
N ASN A 23 -7.29 1.73 -5.43
CA ASN A 23 -7.02 0.99 -4.20
C ASN A 23 -6.37 1.81 -3.07
N TYR A 24 -5.72 2.93 -3.39
CA TYR A 24 -5.09 3.82 -2.42
C TYR A 24 -5.84 5.15 -2.25
N PHE A 25 -6.76 5.48 -3.16
CA PHE A 25 -7.66 6.63 -3.04
C PHE A 25 -8.96 6.31 -2.28
N ILE A 26 -9.58 5.16 -2.58
CA ILE A 26 -10.82 4.70 -1.94
C ILE A 26 -10.73 4.57 -0.39
N PRO A 27 -9.60 4.21 0.24
CA PRO A 27 -9.44 4.25 1.69
C PRO A 27 -9.97 5.52 2.35
N VAL A 28 -9.82 6.69 1.72
CA VAL A 28 -10.34 7.96 2.25
C VAL A 28 -11.86 7.89 2.49
N PHE A 29 -12.60 7.32 1.54
CA PHE A 29 -14.05 7.14 1.67
C PHE A 29 -14.40 6.02 2.66
N GLY A 30 -13.61 4.94 2.69
CA GLY A 30 -13.77 3.85 3.65
C GLY A 30 -13.65 4.33 5.10
N ALA A 31 -12.64 5.16 5.39
CA ALA A 31 -12.44 5.77 6.71
C ALA A 31 -13.61 6.69 7.09
N VAL A 32 -14.01 7.60 6.19
CA VAL A 32 -15.17 8.49 6.43
C VAL A 32 -16.46 7.69 6.67
N LEU A 33 -16.68 6.62 5.90
CA LEU A 33 -17.86 5.76 6.04
C LEU A 33 -17.89 5.06 7.40
N ALA A 34 -16.76 4.50 7.83
CA ALA A 34 -16.62 3.85 9.12
C ALA A 34 -16.77 4.82 10.29
N ASP A 35 -16.06 5.95 10.26
CA ASP A 35 -15.97 6.83 11.41
C ASP A 35 -17.23 7.67 11.62
N ARG A 36 -17.95 8.03 10.54
CA ARG A 36 -19.12 8.92 10.61
C ARG A 36 -20.46 8.21 10.55
N PHE A 37 -20.57 7.09 9.83
CA PHE A 37 -21.89 6.53 9.49
C PHE A 37 -22.09 5.11 10.01
N TRP A 38 -21.22 4.17 9.63
CA TRP A 38 -21.51 2.73 9.78
C TRP A 38 -20.79 2.07 10.96
N GLY A 39 -19.67 2.63 11.41
CA GLY A 39 -18.74 1.94 12.30
C GLY A 39 -17.89 0.92 11.55
N ARG A 40 -16.70 0.61 12.09
CA ARG A 40 -15.69 -0.23 11.43
C ARG A 40 -16.20 -1.61 11.04
N TYR A 41 -16.92 -2.30 11.94
CA TYR A 41 -17.44 -3.65 11.69
C TYR A 41 -18.35 -3.72 10.44
N LYS A 42 -19.33 -2.81 10.33
CA LYS A 42 -20.26 -2.80 9.20
C LYS A 42 -19.56 -2.41 7.91
N THR A 43 -18.66 -1.41 7.95
CA THR A 43 -17.84 -1.02 6.80
C THR A 43 -17.02 -2.20 6.28
N ILE A 44 -16.32 -2.93 7.16
CA ILE A 44 -15.55 -4.10 6.77
C ILE A 44 -16.46 -5.16 6.15
N LEU A 45 -17.57 -5.52 6.80
CA LEU A 45 -18.45 -6.58 6.32
C LEU A 45 -19.06 -6.27 4.95
N TYR A 46 -19.70 -5.11 4.78
CA TYR A 46 -20.40 -4.79 3.54
C TYR A 46 -19.44 -4.56 2.38
N LEU A 47 -18.30 -3.89 2.61
CA LEU A 47 -17.32 -3.69 1.55
C LEU A 47 -16.57 -4.99 1.20
N SER A 48 -16.43 -5.93 2.14
CA SER A 48 -15.94 -7.28 1.83
C SER A 48 -16.90 -8.05 0.92
N LEU A 49 -18.22 -7.85 1.02
CA LEU A 49 -19.17 -8.43 0.08
C LEU A 49 -19.01 -7.86 -1.34
N PHE A 50 -18.78 -6.55 -1.46
CA PHE A 50 -18.42 -5.92 -2.75
C PHE A 50 -17.12 -6.51 -3.31
N TYR A 51 -16.15 -6.75 -2.44
CA TYR A 51 -14.88 -7.40 -2.82
C TYR A 51 -15.12 -8.82 -3.38
N CYS A 52 -15.94 -9.63 -2.71
CA CYS A 52 -16.33 -10.95 -3.20
C CYS A 52 -17.03 -10.90 -4.57
N VAL A 53 -17.96 -9.94 -4.76
CA VAL A 53 -18.64 -9.73 -6.05
C VAL A 53 -17.63 -9.40 -7.15
N GLY A 54 -16.67 -8.52 -6.89
CA GLY A 54 -15.64 -8.17 -7.88
C GLY A 54 -14.80 -9.36 -8.31
N HIS A 55 -14.41 -10.22 -7.38
CA HIS A 55 -13.73 -11.47 -7.71
C HIS A 55 -14.63 -12.45 -8.49
N GLY A 56 -15.90 -12.58 -8.11
CA GLY A 56 -16.87 -13.40 -8.85
C GLY A 56 -17.03 -12.92 -10.29
N ILE A 57 -17.07 -11.61 -10.52
CA ILE A 57 -17.12 -11.03 -11.87
C ILE A 57 -15.88 -11.41 -12.67
N LEU A 58 -14.67 -11.25 -12.11
CA LEU A 58 -13.43 -11.61 -12.81
C LEU A 58 -13.32 -13.11 -13.12
N ALA A 59 -13.88 -13.97 -12.27
CA ALA A 59 -13.86 -15.40 -12.46
C ALA A 59 -14.88 -15.90 -13.50
N LEU A 60 -16.03 -15.22 -13.62
CA LEU A 60 -17.14 -15.64 -14.50
C LEU A 60 -17.15 -14.94 -15.86
N PHE A 61 -16.65 -13.71 -15.95
CA PHE A 61 -16.73 -12.88 -17.14
C PHE A 61 -15.34 -12.53 -17.68
N GLU A 62 -14.81 -13.37 -18.56
CA GLU A 62 -13.53 -13.19 -19.24
C GLU A 62 -13.62 -12.19 -20.42
N THR A 63 -14.25 -11.04 -20.19
CA THR A 63 -14.40 -9.95 -21.18
C THR A 63 -13.75 -8.67 -20.68
N GLU A 64 -13.50 -7.71 -21.58
CA GLU A 64 -12.95 -6.40 -21.19
C GLU A 64 -13.90 -5.65 -20.23
N LEU A 65 -15.22 -5.70 -20.46
CA LEU A 65 -16.20 -5.14 -19.53
C LEU A 65 -16.19 -5.86 -18.18
N GLY A 66 -16.10 -7.20 -18.19
CA GLY A 66 -15.97 -8.01 -16.99
C GLY A 66 -14.72 -7.65 -16.18
N LEU A 67 -13.59 -7.43 -16.85
CA LEU A 67 -12.35 -6.96 -16.23
C LEU A 67 -12.55 -5.61 -15.52
N TYR A 68 -13.06 -4.59 -16.22
CA TYR A 68 -13.25 -3.27 -15.60
C TYR A 68 -14.25 -3.29 -14.46
N ALA A 69 -15.37 -3.98 -14.62
CA ALA A 69 -16.38 -4.12 -13.57
C ALA A 69 -15.80 -4.84 -12.36
N GLY A 70 -15.11 -5.98 -12.56
CA GLY A 70 -14.48 -6.73 -11.47
C GLY A 70 -13.43 -5.92 -10.73
N LEU A 71 -12.54 -5.22 -11.45
CA LEU A 71 -11.54 -4.34 -10.86
C LEU A 71 -12.17 -3.18 -10.08
N PHE A 72 -13.26 -2.59 -10.57
CA PHE A 72 -13.99 -1.55 -9.85
C PHE A 72 -14.51 -2.06 -8.49
N PHE A 73 -15.22 -3.19 -8.48
CA PHE A 73 -15.76 -3.77 -7.25
C PHE A 73 -14.66 -4.20 -6.27
N ILE A 74 -13.55 -4.77 -6.79
CA ILE A 74 -12.37 -5.08 -5.97
C ILE A 74 -11.74 -3.81 -5.40
N ALA A 75 -11.65 -2.73 -6.18
CA ALA A 75 -11.06 -1.48 -5.71
C ALA A 75 -11.90 -0.85 -4.59
N VAL A 76 -13.24 -0.84 -4.75
CA VAL A 76 -14.18 -0.39 -3.73
C VAL A 76 -14.07 -1.23 -2.47
N GLY A 77 -14.09 -2.56 -2.61
CA GLY A 77 -14.01 -3.49 -1.49
C GLY A 77 -12.67 -3.40 -0.76
N SER A 78 -11.58 -3.72 -1.45
CA SER A 78 -10.24 -3.76 -0.86
C SER A 78 -9.77 -2.39 -0.37
N GLY A 79 -9.96 -1.32 -1.16
CA GLY A 79 -9.63 0.04 -0.77
C GLY A 79 -10.42 0.49 0.45
N GLY A 80 -11.72 0.22 0.48
CA GLY A 80 -12.59 0.71 1.56
C GLY A 80 -12.39 0.01 2.90
N ILE A 81 -11.97 -1.27 2.92
CA ILE A 81 -11.69 -1.98 4.17
C ILE A 81 -10.30 -1.68 4.75
N LYS A 82 -9.32 -1.26 3.93
CA LYS A 82 -7.93 -1.01 4.34
C LYS A 82 -7.76 -0.19 5.64
N PRO A 83 -8.36 1.01 5.79
CA PRO A 83 -8.18 1.80 7.01
C PRO A 83 -8.92 1.20 8.21
N CYS A 84 -9.93 0.35 7.96
CA CYS A 84 -10.81 -0.16 9.00
C CYS A 84 -10.25 -1.43 9.66
N VAL A 85 -9.67 -2.35 8.89
CA VAL A 85 -9.28 -3.69 9.40
C VAL A 85 -8.20 -3.57 10.48
N SER A 86 -7.12 -2.83 10.21
CA SER A 86 -6.01 -2.68 11.16
C SER A 86 -6.45 -1.96 12.45
N ALA A 87 -7.32 -0.94 12.31
CA ALA A 87 -7.88 -0.22 13.45
C ALA A 87 -8.84 -1.11 14.26
N PHE A 88 -9.67 -1.90 13.58
CA PHE A 88 -10.61 -2.81 14.23
C PHE A 88 -9.92 -3.94 15.00
N VAL A 89 -8.76 -4.41 14.54
CA VAL A 89 -7.90 -5.33 15.31
C VAL A 89 -7.45 -4.66 16.61
N GLY A 90 -6.98 -3.41 16.55
CA GLY A 90 -6.57 -2.64 17.71
C GLY A 90 -7.68 -2.47 18.74
N ASP A 91 -8.92 -2.25 18.29
CA ASP A 91 -10.11 -2.11 19.16
C ASP A 91 -10.42 -3.35 20.00
N GLN A 92 -9.88 -4.52 19.65
CA GLN A 92 -10.13 -5.76 20.39
C GLN A 92 -9.30 -5.87 21.68
N PHE A 93 -8.30 -4.99 21.85
CA PHE A 93 -7.40 -5.00 23.00
C PHE A 93 -7.74 -3.85 23.93
N ASP A 94 -7.87 -4.16 25.20
CA ASP A 94 -8.04 -3.19 26.28
C ASP A 94 -6.68 -2.81 26.90
N ARG A 95 -6.69 -1.92 27.90
CA ARG A 95 -5.45 -1.50 28.60
C ARG A 95 -4.71 -2.64 29.29
N SER A 96 -5.41 -3.73 29.65
CA SER A 96 -4.78 -4.89 30.30
C SER A 96 -4.01 -5.76 29.31
N SER A 97 -4.45 -5.77 28.05
CA SER A 97 -3.94 -6.60 26.95
C SER A 97 -3.15 -5.81 25.91
N GLU A 98 -2.93 -4.51 26.12
CA GLU A 98 -2.20 -3.60 25.20
C GLU A 98 -0.81 -4.14 24.83
N HIS A 99 -0.11 -4.79 25.76
CA HIS A 99 1.19 -5.41 25.54
C HIS A 99 1.20 -6.53 24.48
N LEU A 100 0.03 -7.06 24.09
CA LEU A 100 -0.11 -8.09 23.05
C LEU A 100 -0.27 -7.50 21.64
N LEU A 101 -0.53 -6.19 21.50
CA LEU A 101 -0.74 -5.53 20.21
C LEU A 101 0.46 -5.70 19.29
N ASP A 102 1.68 -5.51 19.81
CA ASP A 102 2.91 -5.67 19.03
C ASP A 102 3.03 -7.08 18.45
N ARG A 103 2.63 -8.10 19.21
CA ARG A 103 2.64 -9.49 18.76
C ARG A 103 1.62 -9.71 17.64
N VAL A 104 0.40 -9.20 17.79
CA VAL A 104 -0.65 -9.36 16.78
C VAL A 104 -0.31 -8.60 15.50
N TYR A 105 0.19 -7.37 15.60
CA TYR A 105 0.65 -6.63 14.43
C TYR A 105 1.85 -7.28 13.75
N SER A 106 2.73 -7.95 14.49
CA SER A 106 3.81 -8.76 13.91
C SER A 106 3.28 -9.96 13.13
N ILE A 107 2.28 -10.68 13.66
CA ILE A 107 1.61 -11.79 12.95
C ILE A 107 0.88 -11.27 11.71
N PHE A 108 0.21 -10.12 11.81
CA PHE A 108 -0.46 -9.46 10.70
C PHE A 108 0.54 -9.11 9.58
N TYR A 109 1.67 -8.52 9.95
CA TYR A 109 2.73 -8.17 9.02
C TYR A 109 3.36 -9.40 8.34
N PHE A 110 3.61 -10.47 9.09
CA PHE A 110 4.07 -11.74 8.54
C PHE A 110 3.05 -12.31 7.55
N SER A 111 1.77 -12.32 7.91
CA SER A 111 0.68 -12.83 7.07
C SER A 111 0.59 -12.09 5.72
N ILE A 112 0.81 -10.77 5.70
CA ILE A 112 0.84 -9.97 4.47
C ILE A 112 1.98 -10.43 3.56
N ASN A 113 3.21 -10.51 4.08
CA ASN A 113 4.37 -10.88 3.28
C ASN A 113 4.29 -12.34 2.80
N PHE A 114 3.85 -13.24 3.69
CA PHE A 114 3.61 -14.65 3.36
C PHE A 114 2.57 -14.78 2.25
N GLY A 115 1.41 -14.12 2.40
CA GLY A 115 0.35 -14.13 1.39
C GLY A 115 0.81 -13.55 0.06
N SER A 116 1.55 -12.44 0.07
CA SER A 116 2.10 -11.83 -1.14
C SER A 116 3.08 -12.77 -1.84
N PHE A 117 4.01 -13.39 -1.11
CA PHE A 117 4.99 -14.33 -1.69
C PHE A 117 4.30 -15.49 -2.42
N PHE A 118 3.42 -16.20 -1.74
CA PHE A 118 2.76 -17.38 -2.31
C PHE A 118 1.75 -17.03 -3.40
N SER A 119 1.00 -15.94 -3.26
CA SER A 119 0.06 -15.52 -4.31
C SER A 119 0.78 -15.11 -5.60
N THR A 120 1.88 -14.37 -5.50
CA THR A 120 2.68 -13.98 -6.66
C THR A 120 3.37 -15.18 -7.33
N LEU A 121 3.70 -16.24 -6.59
CA LEU A 121 4.27 -17.46 -7.17
C LEU A 121 3.20 -18.37 -7.80
N LEU A 122 2.10 -18.62 -7.08
CA LEU A 122 1.13 -19.66 -7.44
C LEU A 122 0.10 -19.19 -8.48
N ILE A 123 -0.42 -17.96 -8.35
CA ILE A 123 -1.50 -17.48 -9.23
C ILE A 123 -1.07 -17.44 -10.71
N PRO A 124 0.15 -16.99 -11.07
CA PRO A 124 0.62 -17.07 -12.45
C PRO A 124 0.70 -18.50 -13.01
N VAL A 125 1.19 -19.44 -12.21
CA VAL A 125 1.25 -20.86 -12.59
C VAL A 125 -0.16 -21.41 -12.82
N THR A 126 -1.10 -21.08 -11.93
CA THR A 126 -2.50 -21.45 -12.10
C THR A 126 -3.11 -20.81 -13.35
N LEU A 127 -2.84 -19.53 -13.62
CA LEU A 127 -3.33 -18.83 -14.81
C LEU A 127 -2.90 -19.54 -16.08
N LYS A 128 -1.64 -19.94 -16.17
CA LYS A 128 -1.11 -20.68 -17.32
C LYS A 128 -1.69 -22.08 -17.45
N ALA A 129 -1.85 -22.80 -16.34
CA ALA A 129 -2.28 -24.20 -16.34
C ALA A 129 -3.81 -24.37 -16.50
N TYR A 130 -4.60 -23.46 -15.94
CA TYR A 130 -6.05 -23.61 -15.77
C TYR A 130 -6.88 -22.44 -16.31
N GLY A 131 -6.24 -21.37 -16.79
CA GLY A 131 -6.90 -20.21 -17.38
C GLY A 131 -7.41 -19.15 -16.38
N PRO A 132 -7.96 -18.04 -16.89
CA PRO A 132 -8.33 -16.87 -16.08
C PRO A 132 -9.42 -17.14 -15.06
N GLY A 133 -10.50 -17.85 -15.43
CA GLY A 133 -11.61 -18.12 -14.52
C GLY A 133 -11.19 -18.80 -13.21
N ILE A 134 -10.32 -19.81 -13.29
CA ILE A 134 -9.80 -20.52 -12.11
C ILE A 134 -8.78 -19.64 -11.35
N ALA A 135 -7.88 -18.97 -12.06
CA ALA A 135 -6.85 -18.12 -11.46
C ALA A 135 -7.43 -16.92 -10.69
N PHE A 136 -8.54 -16.33 -11.16
CA PHE A 136 -9.27 -15.27 -10.45
C PHE A 136 -10.29 -15.83 -9.44
N GLY A 137 -10.79 -17.05 -9.67
CA GLY A 137 -11.72 -17.74 -8.78
C GLY A 137 -11.10 -18.14 -7.44
N ILE A 138 -9.84 -18.59 -7.42
CA ILE A 138 -9.14 -18.96 -6.17
C ILE A 138 -9.08 -17.78 -5.18
N PRO A 139 -8.58 -16.59 -5.55
CA PRO A 139 -8.66 -15.41 -4.68
C PRO A 139 -10.09 -15.06 -4.27
N GLY A 140 -11.07 -15.24 -5.16
CA GLY A 140 -12.48 -15.01 -4.86
C GLY A 140 -13.04 -15.92 -3.77
N ILE A 141 -12.73 -17.22 -3.83
CA ILE A 141 -13.12 -18.20 -2.81
C ILE A 141 -12.42 -17.87 -1.48
N LEU A 142 -11.12 -17.55 -1.51
CA LEU A 142 -10.39 -17.15 -0.30
C LEU A 142 -10.96 -15.89 0.34
N MET A 143 -11.35 -14.90 -0.47
CA MET A 143 -12.00 -13.68 0.02
C MET A 143 -13.39 -13.96 0.61
N ALA A 144 -14.15 -14.88 0.01
CA ALA A 144 -15.44 -15.32 0.55
C ALA A 144 -15.27 -16.05 1.89
N ILE A 145 -14.26 -16.92 2.02
CA ILE A 145 -13.89 -17.58 3.28
C ILE A 145 -13.48 -16.55 4.33
N ALA A 146 -12.63 -15.58 3.97
CA ALA A 146 -12.20 -14.51 4.88
C ALA A 146 -13.40 -13.69 5.39
N THR A 147 -14.34 -13.35 4.50
CA THR A 147 -15.58 -12.64 4.85
C THR A 147 -16.46 -13.48 5.78
N LEU A 148 -16.60 -14.78 5.51
CA LEU A 148 -17.37 -15.70 6.35
C LEU A 148 -16.75 -15.82 7.74
N ILE A 149 -15.44 -16.02 7.84
CA ILE A 149 -14.71 -16.07 9.12
C ILE A 149 -14.92 -14.77 9.90
N PHE A 150 -14.78 -13.62 9.23
CA PHE A 150 -15.02 -12.32 9.86
C PHE A 150 -16.45 -12.23 10.42
N TRP A 151 -17.46 -12.62 9.64
CA TRP A 151 -18.86 -12.62 10.07
C TRP A 151 -19.17 -13.60 11.20
N LEU A 152 -18.51 -14.77 11.25
CA LEU A 152 -18.67 -15.75 12.33
C LEU A 152 -18.21 -15.16 13.68
N GLY A 153 -17.21 -14.28 13.69
CA GLY A 153 -16.73 -13.57 14.88
C GLY A 153 -17.65 -12.47 15.42
N ARG A 154 -18.73 -12.10 14.72
CA ARG A 154 -19.56 -10.91 15.03
C ARG A 154 -20.08 -10.78 16.45
N LYS A 155 -20.29 -11.90 17.15
CA LYS A 155 -20.79 -11.92 18.54
C LYS A 155 -19.67 -11.77 19.58
N LYS A 156 -18.41 -11.83 19.15
CA LYS A 156 -17.22 -11.76 20.01
C LYS A 156 -16.46 -10.44 19.90
N TYR A 157 -16.72 -9.66 18.85
CA TYR A 157 -15.98 -8.42 18.64
C TYR A 157 -16.40 -7.32 19.61
N VAL A 158 -15.40 -6.54 20.02
CA VAL A 158 -15.59 -5.21 20.59
C VAL A 158 -15.94 -4.27 19.44
N VAL A 159 -17.14 -3.70 19.46
CA VAL A 159 -17.62 -2.78 18.43
C VAL A 159 -17.75 -1.39 19.03
N ILE A 160 -16.80 -0.52 18.69
CA ILE A 160 -16.81 0.88 19.10
C ILE A 160 -17.83 1.65 18.24
N PRO A 161 -18.73 2.44 18.87
CA PRO A 161 -19.68 3.27 18.11
C PRO A 161 -18.95 4.36 17.29
N PRO A 162 -19.52 4.81 16.16
CA PRO A 162 -18.91 5.86 15.34
C PRO A 162 -18.66 7.14 16.15
N ALA A 163 -17.49 7.74 15.98
CA ALA A 163 -17.16 9.03 16.59
C ALA A 163 -17.95 10.14 15.87
N GLY A 164 -19.15 10.44 16.35
CA GLY A 164 -20.12 11.31 15.65
C GLY A 164 -19.61 12.71 15.25
N GLN A 165 -18.56 13.23 15.90
CA GLN A 165 -17.79 14.38 15.41
C GLN A 165 -16.45 13.86 14.89
N GLY A 166 -16.37 13.50 13.61
CA GLY A 166 -15.12 13.11 12.96
C GLY A 166 -14.01 14.17 13.07
N SER A 167 -12.82 13.86 12.54
CA SER A 167 -11.65 14.74 12.70
C SER A 167 -11.95 16.20 12.34
N GLN A 168 -11.52 17.13 13.21
CA GLN A 168 -11.74 18.58 13.03
C GLN A 168 -10.84 19.18 11.93
N PHE A 169 -10.10 18.35 11.20
CA PHE A 169 -9.17 18.76 10.14
C PHE A 169 -9.89 19.55 9.03
N LEU A 170 -10.95 18.96 8.43
CA LEU A 170 -11.69 19.60 7.34
C LEU A 170 -12.40 20.90 7.77
N PRO A 171 -13.11 20.95 8.92
CA PRO A 171 -13.71 22.21 9.41
C PRO A 171 -12.70 23.33 9.63
N VAL A 172 -11.53 23.04 10.24
CA VAL A 172 -10.47 24.02 10.49
C VAL A 172 -9.87 24.51 9.18
N LEU A 173 -9.54 23.60 8.25
CA LEU A 173 -8.96 23.95 6.96
C LEU A 173 -9.93 24.78 6.10
N TRP A 174 -11.20 24.39 6.07
CA TRP A 174 -12.25 25.12 5.34
C TRP A 174 -12.44 26.54 5.87
N TYR A 175 -12.47 26.69 7.20
CA TYR A 175 -12.58 28.00 7.82
C TYR A 175 -11.36 28.88 7.50
N ALA A 176 -10.15 28.33 7.61
CA ALA A 176 -8.93 29.03 7.26
C ALA A 176 -8.93 29.48 5.78
N LEU A 177 -9.41 28.66 4.84
CA LEU A 177 -9.49 29.00 3.41
C LEU A 177 -10.51 30.11 3.12
N THR A 178 -11.67 30.08 3.78
CA THR A 178 -12.78 31.00 3.49
C THR A 178 -12.64 32.36 4.17
N HIS A 179 -11.97 32.43 5.32
CA HIS A 179 -11.84 33.65 6.14
C HIS A 179 -10.46 34.32 5.99
N GLN A 180 -9.70 34.05 4.91
CA GLN A 180 -8.38 34.67 4.70
C GLN A 180 -8.40 36.20 4.69
N LYS A 181 -9.54 36.83 4.41
CA LYS A 181 -9.69 38.30 4.48
C LYS A 181 -9.58 38.84 5.91
N ASP A 182 -9.88 38.01 6.91
CA ASP A 182 -9.86 38.37 8.33
C ASP A 182 -8.47 38.11 8.97
N ARG A 183 -7.46 37.79 8.15
CA ARG A 183 -6.09 37.48 8.59
C ARG A 183 -5.35 38.74 8.99
N GLN A 184 -4.75 38.72 10.19
CA GLN A 184 -3.88 39.82 10.62
C GLN A 184 -2.51 39.75 9.90
N PRO A 185 -1.82 40.88 9.68
CA PRO A 185 -0.58 40.95 8.89
C PRO A 185 0.55 40.01 9.35
N ASN A 186 0.64 39.71 10.66
CA ASN A 186 1.66 38.84 11.25
C ASN A 186 1.20 37.39 11.48
N GLN A 187 -0.02 37.04 11.10
CA GLN A 187 -0.54 35.68 11.30
C GLN A 187 -0.10 34.74 10.18
N ARG A 188 0.12 33.46 10.50
CA ARG A 188 0.28 32.39 9.50
C ARG A 188 -1.08 32.03 8.86
N PHE A 189 -1.04 31.34 7.71
CA PHE A 189 -2.24 30.98 6.94
C PHE A 189 -3.36 30.33 7.78
N LEU A 190 -3.03 29.36 8.64
CA LEU A 190 -4.01 28.62 9.45
C LEU A 190 -4.44 29.36 10.73
N GLU A 191 -3.69 30.36 11.19
CA GLU A 191 -3.95 31.03 12.48
C GLU A 191 -5.25 31.83 12.48
N VAL A 192 -5.77 32.18 11.30
CA VAL A 192 -7.12 32.73 11.14
C VAL A 192 -8.19 31.82 11.77
N ALA A 193 -8.00 30.50 11.68
CA ALA A 193 -8.93 29.54 12.27
C ALA A 193 -8.93 29.57 13.81
N SER A 194 -7.94 30.19 14.46
CA SER A 194 -7.94 30.38 15.91
C SER A 194 -9.03 31.34 16.40
N GLN A 195 -9.70 32.06 15.50
CA GLN A 195 -10.88 32.87 15.83
C GLN A 195 -12.10 32.01 16.19
N LYS A 196 -12.21 30.80 15.63
CA LYS A 196 -13.34 29.87 15.84
C LYS A 196 -12.95 28.58 16.56
N PHE A 197 -11.72 28.10 16.35
CA PHE A 197 -11.23 26.84 16.88
C PHE A 197 -10.13 27.06 17.91
N SER A 198 -9.97 26.13 18.85
CA SER A 198 -8.89 26.21 19.83
C SER A 198 -7.52 26.13 19.16
N LYS A 199 -6.53 26.82 19.72
CA LYS A 199 -5.14 26.84 19.19
C LYS A 199 -4.58 25.44 19.00
N ALA A 200 -4.81 24.52 19.95
CA ALA A 200 -4.39 23.13 19.85
C ALA A 200 -4.94 22.40 18.60
N LYS A 201 -6.19 22.68 18.18
CA LYS A 201 -6.77 22.10 16.96
C LYS A 201 -6.11 22.66 15.70
N VAL A 202 -5.85 23.97 15.68
CA VAL A 202 -5.18 24.65 14.57
C VAL A 202 -3.73 24.17 14.43
N ASP A 203 -3.00 24.07 15.54
CA ASP A 203 -1.63 23.53 15.58
C ASP A 203 -1.59 22.07 15.11
N GLY A 204 -2.62 21.27 15.46
CA GLY A 204 -2.77 19.91 14.97
C GLY A 204 -2.92 19.82 13.45
N VAL A 205 -3.74 20.70 12.85
CA VAL A 205 -3.88 20.79 11.38
C VAL A 205 -2.58 21.25 10.72
N GLN A 206 -1.85 22.19 11.34
CA GLN A 206 -0.53 22.61 10.86
C GLN A 206 0.47 21.45 10.85
N ALA A 207 0.48 20.61 11.89
CA ALA A 207 1.32 19.42 11.94
C ALA A 207 0.98 18.44 10.80
N VAL A 208 -0.32 18.16 10.59
CA VAL A 208 -0.78 17.29 9.50
C VAL A 208 -0.39 17.85 8.13
N LEU A 209 -0.53 19.16 7.89
CA LEU A 209 -0.10 19.77 6.62
C LEU A 209 1.42 19.72 6.42
N SER A 210 2.18 19.81 7.50
CA SER A 210 3.66 19.67 7.44
C SER A 210 4.06 18.24 7.11
N ILE A 211 3.37 17.24 7.67
CA ILE A 211 3.54 15.82 7.33
C ILE A 211 3.13 15.57 5.87
N PHE A 212 2.02 16.16 5.44
CA PHE A 212 1.55 16.06 4.06
C PHE A 212 2.59 16.57 3.06
N ALA A 213 3.27 17.69 3.34
CA ALA A 213 4.34 18.20 2.48
C ALA A 213 5.50 17.20 2.32
N VAL A 214 5.88 16.49 3.39
CA VAL A 214 6.87 15.41 3.32
C VAL A 214 6.36 14.26 2.44
N PHE A 215 5.10 13.87 2.59
CA PHE A 215 4.53 12.79 1.77
C PHE A 215 4.35 13.17 0.29
N VAL A 216 4.08 14.43 -0.04
CA VAL A 216 4.08 14.90 -1.43
C VAL A 216 5.45 14.64 -2.07
N ALA A 217 6.55 14.87 -1.36
CA ALA A 217 7.89 14.56 -1.87
C ALA A 217 8.11 13.06 -2.12
N THR A 218 7.44 12.18 -1.35
CA THR A 218 7.51 10.72 -1.56
C THR A 218 6.68 10.21 -2.74
N THR A 219 5.86 11.04 -3.39
CA THR A 219 5.06 10.60 -4.55
C THR A 219 5.93 10.12 -5.71
N GLY A 220 7.07 10.78 -5.95
CA GLY A 220 8.05 10.33 -6.95
C GLY A 220 8.64 8.96 -6.64
N PHE A 221 8.81 8.63 -5.35
CA PHE A 221 9.22 7.30 -4.93
C PHE A 221 8.17 6.26 -5.31
N TRP A 222 6.89 6.48 -4.99
CA TRP A 222 5.83 5.53 -5.31
C TRP A 222 5.60 5.37 -6.82
N ALA A 223 5.75 6.46 -7.59
CA ALA A 223 5.68 6.41 -9.05
C ALA A 223 6.76 5.51 -9.67
N LEU A 224 7.94 5.42 -9.05
CA LEU A 224 8.98 4.48 -9.45
C LEU A 224 8.70 3.09 -8.88
N TYR A 225 8.34 2.98 -7.60
CA TYR A 225 8.14 1.71 -6.92
C TYR A 225 7.08 0.86 -7.63
N ASP A 226 5.89 1.41 -7.88
CA ASP A 226 4.76 0.67 -8.46
C ASP A 226 5.01 0.14 -9.88
N GLN A 227 6.07 0.58 -10.57
CA GLN A 227 6.42 0.02 -11.88
C GLN A 227 6.95 -1.41 -11.81
N HIS A 228 7.37 -1.88 -10.63
CA HIS A 228 7.82 -3.26 -10.45
C HIS A 228 6.70 -4.28 -10.77
N GLY A 229 5.43 -3.89 -10.58
CA GLY A 229 4.26 -4.73 -10.86
C GLY A 229 3.80 -4.69 -12.32
N ALA A 230 4.38 -3.81 -13.14
CA ALA A 230 4.00 -3.63 -14.55
C ALA A 230 5.23 -3.64 -15.47
N SER A 231 5.96 -2.53 -15.56
CA SER A 231 7.10 -2.37 -16.48
C SER A 231 8.18 -3.44 -16.29
N TRP A 232 8.49 -3.83 -15.05
CA TRP A 232 9.54 -4.82 -14.78
C TRP A 232 9.12 -6.24 -15.17
N VAL A 233 7.83 -6.56 -15.00
CA VAL A 233 7.23 -7.83 -15.47
C VAL A 233 7.34 -7.92 -16.99
N LEU A 234 6.99 -6.84 -17.71
CA LEU A 234 7.12 -6.80 -19.18
C LEU A 234 8.58 -6.86 -19.65
N GLN A 235 9.52 -6.28 -18.91
CA GLN A 235 10.95 -6.47 -19.20
C GLN A 235 11.35 -7.93 -19.00
N ALA A 236 10.92 -8.57 -17.92
CA ALA A 236 11.20 -9.98 -17.65
C ALA A 236 10.62 -10.92 -18.72
N GLU A 237 9.51 -10.56 -19.39
CA GLU A 237 8.98 -11.29 -20.54
C GLU A 237 9.97 -11.39 -21.71
N LYS A 238 10.85 -10.40 -21.86
CA LYS A 238 11.89 -10.32 -22.91
C LYS A 238 13.22 -10.95 -22.49
N MET A 239 13.35 -11.39 -21.24
CA MET A 239 14.58 -11.98 -20.69
C MET A 239 14.53 -13.51 -20.72
N ASP A 240 15.69 -14.15 -20.62
CA ASP A 240 15.78 -15.59 -20.33
C ASP A 240 15.39 -15.84 -18.86
N ARG A 241 14.28 -16.53 -18.65
CA ARG A 241 13.68 -16.78 -17.33
C ARG A 241 14.05 -18.14 -16.75
N TYR A 242 15.07 -18.80 -17.28
CA TYR A 242 15.59 -20.03 -16.69
C TYR A 242 16.40 -19.74 -15.43
N PHE A 243 15.96 -20.27 -14.30
CA PHE A 243 16.62 -20.09 -13.00
C PHE A 243 16.49 -21.35 -12.15
N LEU A 244 17.63 -21.86 -11.65
CA LEU A 244 17.70 -23.05 -10.79
C LEU A 244 16.94 -24.28 -11.31
N GLY A 245 16.96 -24.52 -12.62
CA GLY A 245 16.28 -25.67 -13.23
C GLY A 245 14.82 -25.42 -13.64
N PHE A 246 14.25 -24.28 -13.26
CA PHE A 246 12.85 -23.94 -13.52
C PHE A 246 12.75 -22.75 -14.49
N HIS A 247 11.74 -22.80 -15.37
CA HIS A 247 11.39 -21.65 -16.21
C HIS A 247 10.34 -20.80 -15.48
N LEU A 248 10.74 -19.63 -14.99
CA LEU A 248 9.88 -18.76 -14.20
C LEU A 248 8.87 -18.00 -15.06
N GLU A 249 7.68 -17.76 -14.52
CA GLU A 249 6.71 -16.83 -15.10
C GLU A 249 7.11 -15.38 -14.79
N SER A 250 7.00 -14.49 -15.76
CA SER A 250 7.40 -13.07 -15.63
C SER A 250 6.67 -12.37 -14.47
N SER A 251 5.39 -12.69 -14.27
CA SER A 251 4.55 -12.15 -13.20
C SER A 251 4.84 -12.74 -11.82
N SER A 252 5.65 -13.82 -11.74
CA SER A 252 6.12 -14.38 -10.47
C SER A 252 7.40 -13.74 -9.95
N ILE A 253 8.13 -12.99 -10.79
CA ILE A 253 9.38 -12.33 -10.40
C ILE A 253 9.21 -11.37 -9.19
N PRO A 254 8.12 -10.58 -9.07
CA PRO A 254 7.89 -9.75 -7.89
C PRO A 254 7.76 -10.50 -6.56
N ALA A 255 7.63 -11.84 -6.57
CA ALA A 255 7.58 -12.63 -5.33
C ALA A 255 8.87 -12.48 -4.50
N ILE A 256 9.98 -12.08 -5.09
CA ILE A 256 11.22 -11.85 -4.33
C ILE A 256 11.11 -10.72 -3.31
N ASN A 257 10.26 -9.71 -3.58
CA ASN A 257 10.17 -8.52 -2.74
C ASN A 257 9.73 -8.83 -1.30
N PRO A 258 8.62 -9.54 -1.03
CA PRO A 258 8.24 -9.90 0.34
C PRO A 258 9.32 -10.65 1.13
N ILE A 259 10.09 -11.52 0.47
CA ILE A 259 11.23 -12.21 1.11
C ILE A 259 12.32 -11.21 1.48
N LEU A 260 12.70 -10.35 0.53
CA LEU A 260 13.71 -9.32 0.74
C LEU A 260 13.27 -8.34 1.85
N VAL A 261 12.00 -7.96 1.90
CA VAL A 261 11.44 -7.10 2.95
C VAL A 261 11.60 -7.78 4.32
N MET A 262 11.20 -9.05 4.44
CA MET A 262 11.34 -9.81 5.69
C MET A 262 12.81 -9.98 6.11
N ALA A 263 13.74 -10.11 5.17
CA ALA A 263 15.18 -10.19 5.45
C ALA A 263 15.80 -8.83 5.78
N PHE A 264 15.35 -7.76 5.11
CA PHE A 264 15.92 -6.43 5.24
C PHE A 264 15.46 -5.71 6.49
N LEU A 265 14.23 -5.92 6.96
CA LEU A 265 13.80 -5.31 8.21
C LEU A 265 14.76 -5.59 9.40
N PRO A 266 15.10 -6.85 9.73
CA PRO A 266 16.07 -7.12 10.78
C PRO A 266 17.48 -6.68 10.40
N LEU A 267 17.91 -6.86 9.14
CA LEU A 267 19.23 -6.42 8.67
C LEU A 267 19.44 -4.91 8.87
N PHE A 268 18.46 -4.09 8.45
CA PHE A 268 18.53 -2.65 8.60
C PHE A 268 18.48 -2.24 10.07
N SER A 269 17.58 -2.85 10.85
CA SER A 269 17.35 -2.46 12.24
C SER A 269 18.51 -2.85 13.17
N PHE A 270 19.08 -4.04 13.00
CA PHE A 270 20.08 -4.59 13.92
C PHE A 270 21.53 -4.47 13.42
N VAL A 271 21.74 -4.30 12.11
CA VAL A 271 23.08 -4.27 11.53
C VAL A 271 23.37 -2.92 10.87
N ILE A 272 22.61 -2.53 9.85
CA ILE A 272 22.95 -1.36 9.02
C ILE A 272 22.80 -0.05 9.80
N TYR A 273 21.64 0.23 10.42
CA TYR A 273 21.47 1.48 11.16
C TYR A 273 22.44 1.61 12.33
N PRO A 274 22.63 0.59 13.21
CA PRO A 274 23.63 0.69 14.26
C PRO A 274 25.06 0.87 13.73
N PHE A 275 25.42 0.24 12.62
CA PHE A 275 26.72 0.44 11.98
C PHE A 275 26.90 1.87 11.46
N VAL A 276 25.89 2.42 10.78
CA VAL A 276 25.90 3.81 10.28
C VAL A 276 26.00 4.82 11.43
N GLU A 277 25.40 4.52 12.58
CA GLU A 277 25.53 5.35 13.78
C GLU A 277 26.91 5.24 14.43
N ARG A 278 27.54 4.06 14.39
CA ARG A 278 28.93 3.87 14.86
C ARG A 278 29.96 4.67 14.05
N ILE A 279 29.72 4.88 12.75
CA ILE A 279 30.55 5.75 11.90
C ILE A 279 30.23 7.25 12.07
N GLY A 280 29.33 7.61 13.01
CA GLY A 280 29.03 8.99 13.38
C GLY A 280 27.84 9.63 12.64
N ILE A 281 27.15 8.89 11.77
CA ILE A 281 26.00 9.41 11.01
C ILE A 281 24.70 9.06 11.72
N LYS A 282 24.02 10.06 12.31
CA LYS A 282 22.70 9.88 12.91
C LYS A 282 21.66 9.42 11.87
N THR A 283 20.92 8.34 12.17
CA THR A 283 19.89 7.78 11.28
C THR A 283 18.50 8.35 11.55
N THR A 284 18.32 9.66 11.33
CA THR A 284 17.01 10.31 11.52
C THR A 284 15.97 9.81 10.50
N PRO A 285 14.66 9.85 10.80
CA PRO A 285 13.62 9.40 9.87
C PRO A 285 13.71 10.06 8.49
N LEU A 286 13.90 11.40 8.45
CA LEU A 286 14.03 12.14 7.20
C LEU A 286 15.30 11.76 6.40
N ARG A 287 16.41 11.43 7.08
CA ARG A 287 17.64 10.94 6.41
C ARG A 287 17.43 9.55 5.82
N LYS A 288 16.75 8.65 6.53
CA LYS A 288 16.39 7.31 6.02
C LYS A 288 15.50 7.43 4.78
N MET A 289 14.43 8.23 4.87
CA MET A 289 13.54 8.47 3.73
C MET A 289 14.29 9.11 2.56
N GLY A 290 15.12 10.12 2.80
CA GLY A 290 15.95 10.77 1.79
C GLY A 290 16.90 9.80 1.08
N ALA A 291 17.62 8.97 1.83
CA ALA A 291 18.51 7.95 1.27
C ALA A 291 17.74 6.89 0.47
N GLY A 292 16.56 6.46 0.93
CA GLY A 292 15.71 5.55 0.16
C GLY A 292 15.23 6.15 -1.16
N MET A 293 14.89 7.44 -1.21
CA MET A 293 14.55 8.14 -2.47
C MET A 293 15.74 8.19 -3.46
N VAL A 294 16.98 8.22 -2.97
CA VAL A 294 18.16 8.10 -3.84
C VAL A 294 18.36 6.66 -4.31
N LEU A 295 18.21 5.69 -3.42
CA LEU A 295 18.39 4.27 -3.76
C LEU A 295 17.41 3.80 -4.84
N ILE A 296 16.16 4.26 -4.82
CA ILE A 296 15.22 3.88 -5.88
C ILE A 296 15.66 4.40 -7.27
N ALA A 297 16.30 5.57 -7.34
CA ALA A 297 16.88 6.06 -8.60
C ALA A 297 18.04 5.17 -9.07
N VAL A 298 18.89 4.71 -8.15
CA VAL A 298 19.98 3.76 -8.44
C VAL A 298 19.43 2.42 -8.95
N SER A 299 18.35 1.93 -8.35
CA SER A 299 17.65 0.73 -8.83
C SER A 299 17.19 0.89 -10.28
N PHE A 300 16.57 2.03 -10.61
CA PHE A 300 16.09 2.32 -11.97
C PHE A 300 17.21 2.48 -12.98
N PHE A 301 18.36 3.03 -12.55
CA PHE A 301 19.55 3.03 -13.40
C PHE A 301 19.98 1.60 -13.76
N GLY A 302 19.99 0.69 -12.78
CA GLY A 302 20.25 -0.74 -13.00
C GLY A 302 19.28 -1.39 -13.99
N VAL A 303 17.97 -1.11 -13.87
CA VAL A 303 16.95 -1.60 -14.83
C VAL A 303 17.16 -1.02 -16.23
N GLY A 304 17.54 0.26 -16.33
CA GLY A 304 17.86 0.91 -17.60
C GLY A 304 19.06 0.28 -18.31
N LEU A 305 20.11 -0.10 -17.55
CA LEU A 305 21.26 -0.82 -18.10
C LEU A 305 20.87 -2.20 -18.64
N ILE A 306 19.98 -2.91 -17.94
CA ILE A 306 19.43 -4.19 -18.43
C ILE A 306 18.66 -3.96 -19.73
N GLN A 307 17.82 -2.93 -19.78
CA GLN A 307 17.05 -2.60 -20.98
C GLN A 307 17.96 -2.29 -22.17
N SER A 308 19.03 -1.52 -21.96
CA SER A 308 19.98 -1.17 -23.02
C SER A 308 20.64 -2.39 -23.66
N ARG A 309 20.88 -3.46 -22.89
CA ARG A 309 21.43 -4.73 -23.43
C ARG A 309 20.39 -5.51 -24.23
N LEU A 310 19.15 -5.57 -23.73
CA LEU A 310 18.04 -6.18 -24.46
C LEU A 310 17.80 -5.48 -25.80
N ASP A 311 17.84 -4.15 -25.82
CA ASP A 311 17.66 -3.35 -27.04
C ASP A 311 18.83 -3.52 -28.02
N ALA A 312 20.03 -3.87 -27.53
CA ALA A 312 21.17 -4.26 -28.36
C ALA A 312 21.07 -5.70 -28.93
N GLY A 313 19.99 -6.43 -28.62
CA GLY A 313 19.74 -7.79 -29.10
C GLY A 313 20.39 -8.89 -28.25
N GLU A 314 20.91 -8.56 -27.07
CA GLU A 314 21.49 -9.55 -26.16
C GLU A 314 20.40 -10.36 -25.42
N THR A 315 20.64 -11.66 -25.24
CA THR A 315 19.82 -12.50 -24.36
C THR A 315 20.29 -12.38 -22.91
N VAL A 316 19.59 -11.58 -22.11
CA VAL A 316 19.94 -11.35 -20.70
C VAL A 316 19.13 -12.29 -19.80
N ASN A 317 19.80 -13.00 -18.89
CA ASN A 317 19.14 -13.86 -17.91
C ASN A 317 18.48 -13.05 -16.78
N ILE A 318 17.34 -13.54 -16.28
CA ILE A 318 16.53 -12.90 -15.25
C ILE A 318 17.27 -12.60 -13.95
N ILE A 319 18.36 -13.33 -13.65
CA ILE A 319 19.21 -13.07 -12.49
C ILE A 319 19.74 -11.63 -12.44
N TRP A 320 19.87 -10.95 -13.58
CA TRP A 320 20.30 -9.55 -13.62
C TRP A 320 19.29 -8.61 -12.95
N GLN A 321 17.99 -8.95 -12.90
CA GLN A 321 17.00 -8.15 -12.17
C GLN A 321 17.14 -8.27 -10.65
N LEU A 322 17.87 -9.28 -10.13
CA LEU A 322 18.07 -9.45 -8.68
C LEU A 322 18.74 -8.23 -8.03
N GLY A 323 19.72 -7.63 -8.71
CA GLY A 323 20.41 -6.43 -8.24
C GLY A 323 19.45 -5.25 -8.04
N PRO A 324 18.72 -4.81 -9.08
CA PRO A 324 17.66 -3.82 -8.94
C PRO A 324 16.62 -4.17 -7.86
N TRP A 325 16.18 -5.42 -7.76
CA TRP A 325 15.23 -5.84 -6.70
C TRP A 325 15.78 -5.62 -5.28
N ILE A 326 17.04 -6.00 -5.05
CA ILE A 326 17.72 -5.76 -3.75
C ILE A 326 17.75 -4.27 -3.44
N VAL A 327 18.10 -3.42 -4.41
CA VAL A 327 18.20 -1.97 -4.18
C VAL A 327 16.80 -1.35 -3.99
N LEU A 328 15.81 -1.77 -4.79
CA LEU A 328 14.42 -1.33 -4.69
C LEU A 328 13.82 -1.66 -3.32
N THR A 329 13.98 -2.90 -2.85
CA THR A 329 13.42 -3.32 -1.56
C THR A 329 14.15 -2.67 -0.39
N ALA A 330 15.46 -2.44 -0.50
CA ALA A 330 16.18 -1.63 0.49
C ALA A 330 15.61 -0.21 0.57
N ALA A 331 15.34 0.42 -0.57
CA ALA A 331 14.73 1.74 -0.66
C ALA A 331 13.32 1.77 -0.04
N GLU A 332 12.51 0.75 -0.31
CA GLU A 332 11.17 0.55 0.26
C GLU A 332 11.21 0.49 1.80
N VAL A 333 12.08 -0.34 2.37
CA VAL A 333 12.22 -0.46 3.83
C VAL A 333 12.60 0.89 4.45
N MET A 334 13.46 1.67 3.79
CA MET A 334 13.88 2.98 4.28
C MET A 334 12.79 4.06 4.18
N VAL A 335 11.92 4.02 3.16
CA VAL A 335 10.87 5.04 2.93
C VAL A 335 9.53 4.65 3.57
N SER A 336 9.02 3.45 3.26
CA SER A 336 7.67 3.02 3.62
C SER A 336 7.51 2.85 5.14
N VAL A 337 8.38 2.04 5.76
CA VAL A 337 8.33 1.74 7.21
C VAL A 337 8.62 3.00 8.03
N THR A 338 9.64 3.77 7.63
CA THR A 338 10.01 5.01 8.30
C THR A 338 8.93 6.08 8.14
N GLY A 339 8.32 6.22 6.97
CA GLY A 339 7.31 7.23 6.68
C GLY A 339 6.06 7.06 7.54
N LEU A 340 5.60 5.81 7.73
CA LEU A 340 4.46 5.53 8.60
C LEU A 340 4.77 5.84 10.07
N SER A 341 5.94 5.42 10.56
CA SER A 341 6.40 5.72 11.92
C SER A 341 6.57 7.23 12.15
N PHE A 342 7.12 7.95 11.17
CA PHE A 342 7.25 9.40 11.19
C PHE A 342 5.89 10.10 11.29
N ALA A 343 4.93 9.76 10.44
CA ALA A 343 3.61 10.36 10.49
C ALA A 343 2.91 10.09 11.83
N TYR A 344 3.01 8.86 12.34
CA TYR A 344 2.37 8.48 13.61
C TYR A 344 2.95 9.21 14.83
N THR A 345 4.25 9.51 14.80
CA THR A 345 4.95 10.23 15.90
C THR A 345 4.75 11.74 15.84
N GLN A 346 4.57 12.31 14.64
CA GLN A 346 4.38 13.75 14.44
C GLN A 346 2.89 14.17 14.47
N ALA A 347 1.95 13.26 14.18
CA ALA A 347 0.53 13.59 14.18
C ALA A 347 -0.07 13.64 15.61
N PRO A 348 -0.96 14.61 15.89
CA PRO A 348 -1.75 14.63 17.12
C PRO A 348 -2.55 13.33 17.31
N LYS A 349 -2.75 12.88 18.56
CA LYS A 349 -3.47 11.62 18.85
C LYS A 349 -4.85 11.52 18.19
N GLU A 350 -5.57 12.64 18.10
CA GLU A 350 -6.91 12.73 17.50
C GLU A 350 -6.92 12.73 15.96
N MET A 351 -5.75 12.79 15.32
CA MET A 351 -5.56 12.88 13.85
C MET A 351 -4.66 11.75 13.31
N LYS A 352 -4.60 10.61 14.01
CA LYS A 352 -3.81 9.44 13.61
C LYS A 352 -4.55 8.48 12.67
N SER A 353 -5.86 8.68 12.47
CA SER A 353 -6.73 7.92 11.57
C SER A 353 -6.56 8.32 10.11
#